data_AF-A0A6C0JKG7-F1
#
_entry.id   AF-A0A6C0JKG7-F1
#
_cell.length_a   1.000
_cell.length_b   1.000
_cell.length_c   1.000
_cell.angle_alpha   90.00
_cell.angle_beta   90.00
_cell.angle_gamma   90.00
#
_symmetry.space_group_name_H-M   'P 1'
#
loop_
_entity.id
_entity.type
_entity.pdbx_description
1 polymer ?
#
loop_
_entity_poly.entity_id
_entity_poly.type
_entity_poly.pdbx_seq_one_letter_code
_entity_poly.pdbx_strand_id
1 'polypeptide(L)'
;MFVVIKIIYELYYILFMFSDIQPQPIDCAYPVIKETIPRSSLGYATNNKYPEFPPLMSDGRSVTATWQPESTINDDLIQSNNIRSNWQYRKYLTQNAKDIMSYNFRESSNDVGYYKRPIDLPNMQSNNVSNMNGTPYLFKSVLDNSKPFGYQSTNLKELYLSREQLDSRKISPVITQDDLVRNIYNK
;
A
#
# COMPACT_ATOMS: atom_id res chain seq x y z
N MET A 1 -44.96 -31.55 -56.11
CA MET A 1 -43.49 -31.48 -56.26
C MET A 1 -42.94 -30.07 -56.00
N PHE A 2 -43.47 -29.02 -56.64
CA PHE A 2 -43.01 -27.63 -56.44
C PHE A 2 -43.18 -27.05 -55.03
N VAL A 3 -44.24 -27.44 -54.29
CA VAL A 3 -44.50 -26.94 -52.92
C VAL A 3 -43.46 -27.44 -51.92
N VAL A 4 -43.08 -28.72 -52.03
CA VAL A 4 -42.08 -29.35 -51.13
C VAL A 4 -40.70 -28.73 -51.33
N ILE A 5 -40.33 -28.45 -52.58
CA ILE A 5 -39.07 -27.78 -52.91
C ILE A 5 -39.04 -26.37 -52.30
N LYS A 6 -40.13 -25.61 -52.42
CA LYS A 6 -40.22 -24.25 -51.85
C LYS A 6 -40.09 -24.24 -50.32
N ILE A 7 -40.71 -25.20 -49.63
CA ILE A 7 -40.61 -25.34 -48.17
C ILE A 7 -39.17 -25.69 -47.75
N ILE A 8 -38.48 -26.56 -48.49
CA ILE A 8 -37.10 -26.93 -48.19
C ILE A 8 -36.15 -25.73 -48.35
N TYR A 9 -36.32 -24.91 -49.40
CA TYR A 9 -35.52 -23.70 -49.59
C TYR A 9 -35.76 -22.66 -48.49
N GLU A 10 -37.01 -22.46 -48.06
CA GLU A 10 -37.34 -21.55 -46.95
C GLU A 10 -36.74 -22.04 -45.62
N LEU A 11 -36.83 -23.34 -45.33
CA LEU A 11 -36.24 -23.92 -44.12
C LEU A 11 -34.71 -23.85 -44.12
N TYR A 12 -34.06 -24.02 -45.28
CA TYR A 12 -32.61 -23.87 -45.41
C TYR A 12 -32.16 -22.42 -45.21
N TYR A 13 -32.94 -21.45 -45.70
CA TYR A 13 -32.67 -20.02 -45.53
C TYR A 13 -32.81 -19.58 -44.07
N ILE A 14 -33.84 -20.09 -43.38
CA ILE A 14 -34.07 -19.83 -41.94
C ILE A 14 -32.94 -20.45 -41.11
N LEU A 15 -32.52 -21.68 -41.39
CA LEU A 15 -31.43 -22.33 -40.67
C LEU A 15 -30.09 -21.60 -40.86
N PHE A 16 -29.84 -21.05 -42.06
CA PHE A 16 -28.63 -20.26 -42.35
C PHE A 16 -28.64 -18.93 -41.59
N MET A 17 -29.77 -18.21 -41.54
CA MET A 17 -29.93 -16.94 -40.83
C MET A 17 -29.72 -17.04 -39.29
N PHE A 18 -29.99 -18.20 -38.68
CA PHE A 18 -29.81 -18.40 -37.23
C PHE A 18 -28.46 -19.06 -36.84
N SER A 19 -27.62 -19.41 -37.83
CA SER A 19 -26.32 -20.06 -37.59
C SER A 19 -25.14 -19.08 -37.42
N ASP A 20 -25.39 -17.80 -37.66
CA ASP A 20 -24.40 -16.74 -37.59
C ASP A 20 -24.14 -16.30 -36.14
N ILE A 21 -23.41 -17.14 -35.39
CA ILE A 21 -22.76 -16.73 -34.14
C ILE A 21 -21.67 -15.72 -34.53
N GLN A 22 -22.05 -14.45 -34.60
CA GLN A 22 -21.08 -13.38 -34.81
C GLN A 22 -20.16 -13.35 -33.58
N PRO A 23 -18.82 -13.49 -33.75
CA PRO A 23 -17.88 -13.35 -32.65
C PRO A 23 -18.05 -11.97 -32.03
N GLN A 24 -18.56 -11.93 -30.80
CA GLN A 24 -18.65 -10.68 -30.06
C GLN A 24 -17.22 -10.25 -29.69
N PRO A 25 -16.84 -8.98 -29.91
CA PRO A 25 -15.53 -8.50 -29.53
C PRO A 25 -15.33 -8.63 -28.02
N ILE A 26 -14.15 -9.07 -27.58
CA ILE A 26 -13.78 -9.26 -26.16
C ILE A 26 -14.07 -8.01 -25.30
N ASP A 27 -14.01 -6.84 -25.93
CA ASP A 27 -14.29 -5.54 -25.30
C ASP A 27 -15.69 -5.44 -24.68
N CYS A 28 -16.70 -6.16 -25.21
CA CYS A 28 -18.04 -6.14 -24.61
C CYS A 28 -18.17 -7.07 -23.41
N ALA A 29 -17.30 -8.09 -23.29
CA ALA A 29 -17.26 -8.99 -22.13
C ALA A 29 -16.57 -8.32 -20.93
N TYR A 30 -15.59 -7.45 -21.21
CA TYR A 30 -14.84 -6.70 -20.21
C TYR A 30 -14.82 -5.21 -20.58
N PRO A 31 -15.89 -4.45 -20.28
CA PRO A 31 -15.87 -3.02 -20.51
C PRO A 31 -14.71 -2.40 -19.73
N VAL A 32 -13.89 -1.57 -20.38
CA VAL A 32 -12.88 -0.76 -19.69
C VAL A 32 -13.62 0.23 -18.81
N ILE A 33 -13.74 -0.12 -17.53
CA ILE A 33 -14.31 0.76 -16.51
C ILE A 33 -13.32 1.91 -16.36
N LYS A 34 -13.61 3.05 -16.99
CA LYS A 34 -12.93 4.29 -16.63
C LYS A 34 -13.23 4.53 -15.16
N GLU A 35 -12.18 4.79 -14.37
CA GLU A 35 -12.32 5.08 -12.95
C GLU A 35 -13.45 6.12 -12.76
N THR A 36 -14.50 5.74 -12.02
CA THR A 36 -15.65 6.63 -11.75
C THR A 36 -15.30 7.71 -10.72
N ILE A 37 -14.12 7.58 -10.11
CA ILE A 37 -13.63 8.42 -9.03
C ILE A 37 -12.42 9.21 -9.56
N PRO A 38 -12.34 10.53 -9.33
CA PRO A 38 -11.16 11.29 -9.73
C PRO A 38 -9.92 10.76 -9.02
N ARG A 39 -8.83 10.59 -9.78
CA ARG A 39 -7.52 10.13 -9.28
C ARG A 39 -7.02 10.95 -8.09
N SER A 40 -6.27 10.33 -7.19
CA SER A 40 -5.60 11.02 -6.10
C SER A 40 -4.64 12.08 -6.64
N SER A 41 -4.43 13.16 -5.87
CA SER A 41 -3.50 14.22 -6.27
C SER A 41 -2.07 13.68 -6.45
N LEU A 42 -1.71 12.68 -5.63
CA LEU A 42 -0.37 12.12 -5.53
C LEU A 42 -0.17 10.83 -6.36
N GLY A 43 -1.22 10.34 -7.02
CA GLY A 43 -1.19 9.12 -7.83
C GLY A 43 -1.11 7.82 -7.01
N TYR A 44 -1.06 6.69 -7.73
CA TYR A 44 -0.83 5.35 -7.18
C TYR A 44 0.49 4.84 -7.78
N ALA A 45 1.58 4.91 -7.01
CA ALA A 45 2.89 4.40 -7.42
C ALA A 45 3.35 3.36 -6.42
N THR A 46 2.81 2.15 -6.56
CA THR A 46 2.88 1.10 -5.53
C THR A 46 3.91 0.03 -5.87
N ASN A 47 4.37 -0.01 -7.12
CA ASN A 47 5.29 -1.01 -7.63
C ASN A 47 6.65 -0.36 -7.96
N ASN A 48 7.69 -0.77 -7.21
CA ASN A 48 9.05 -0.26 -7.35
C ASN A 48 9.71 -0.54 -8.73
N LYS A 49 9.12 -1.42 -9.55
CA LYS A 49 9.67 -1.82 -10.86
C LYS A 49 8.81 -1.38 -12.04
N TYR A 50 7.48 -1.41 -11.91
CA TYR A 50 6.54 -1.14 -12.99
C TYR A 50 5.43 -0.17 -12.53
N PRO A 51 5.49 1.13 -12.91
CA PRO A 51 4.57 2.15 -12.42
C PRO A 51 3.07 1.89 -12.71
N GLU A 52 2.76 1.15 -13.78
CA GLU A 52 1.37 0.86 -14.19
C GLU A 52 0.79 -0.40 -13.54
N PHE A 53 1.57 -1.11 -12.73
CA PHE A 53 1.17 -2.37 -12.12
C PHE A 53 0.92 -2.22 -10.61
N PRO A 54 0.03 -3.03 -10.03
CA PRO A 54 -0.25 -3.02 -8.59
C PRO A 54 0.99 -3.38 -7.75
N PRO A 55 0.97 -3.08 -6.43
CA PRO A 55 2.09 -3.37 -5.56
C PRO A 55 2.37 -4.87 -5.52
N LEU A 56 3.65 -5.27 -5.64
CA LEU A 56 4.10 -6.66 -5.50
C LEU A 56 4.27 -7.03 -4.01
N MET A 57 3.18 -6.97 -3.24
CA MET A 57 3.18 -7.36 -1.83
C MET A 57 2.36 -8.65 -1.62
N SER A 58 2.98 -9.68 -1.04
CA SER A 58 2.35 -11.00 -0.82
C SER A 58 1.29 -11.02 0.29
N ASP A 59 1.30 -10.00 1.17
CA ASP A 59 0.44 -9.86 2.33
C ASP A 59 -0.90 -9.17 2.02
N GLY A 60 -1.16 -8.79 0.76
CA GLY A 60 -2.44 -8.19 0.34
C GLY A 60 -2.79 -6.85 1.01
N ARG A 61 -1.90 -6.31 1.84
CA ARG A 61 -2.03 -4.97 2.42
C ARG A 61 -1.82 -3.95 1.31
N SER A 62 -2.91 -3.50 0.72
CA SER A 62 -2.96 -2.15 0.14
C SER A 62 -2.49 -1.20 1.25
N VAL A 63 -1.45 -0.42 1.00
CA VAL A 63 -0.80 0.44 1.99
C VAL A 63 -1.67 1.67 2.21
N THR A 64 -2.89 1.47 2.70
CA THR A 64 -3.87 2.55 2.89
C THR A 64 -3.64 3.18 4.26
N ALA A 65 -2.63 4.03 4.36
CA ALA A 65 -2.61 5.15 5.29
C ALA A 65 -1.36 5.99 5.02
N THR A 66 -1.55 7.26 4.65
CA THR A 66 -0.49 8.24 4.87
C THR A 66 -0.14 8.22 6.37
N TRP A 67 1.14 8.19 6.74
CA TRP A 67 1.57 8.22 8.14
C TRP A 67 1.30 9.58 8.82
N GLN A 68 0.73 10.53 8.10
CA GLN A 68 0.64 11.90 8.57
C GLN A 68 -0.46 12.08 9.62
N PRO A 69 -0.16 12.79 10.72
CA PRO A 69 -1.16 13.07 11.73
C PRO A 69 -2.22 14.03 11.18
N GLU A 70 -3.49 13.73 11.46
CA GLU A 70 -4.64 14.54 11.03
C GLU A 70 -4.54 16.00 11.50
N SER A 71 -3.82 16.27 12.60
CA SER A 71 -3.59 17.63 13.08
C SER A 71 -2.84 18.49 12.06
N THR A 72 -1.83 17.94 11.37
CA THR A 72 -1.05 18.69 10.37
C THR A 72 -1.88 18.99 9.13
N ILE A 73 -2.73 18.06 8.71
CA ILE A 73 -3.68 18.27 7.60
C ILE A 73 -4.70 19.34 7.97
N ASN A 74 -5.20 19.32 9.20
CA ASN A 74 -6.12 20.34 9.70
C ASN A 74 -5.48 21.73 9.78
N ASP A 75 -4.23 21.83 10.24
CA ASP A 75 -3.50 23.10 10.27
C ASP A 75 -3.32 23.67 8.85
N ASP A 76 -2.98 22.82 7.88
CA ASP A 76 -2.88 23.22 6.47
C ASP A 76 -4.24 23.66 5.89
N LEU A 77 -5.32 22.98 6.26
CA LEU A 77 -6.69 23.38 5.87
C LEU A 77 -7.04 24.76 6.42
N ILE A 78 -6.72 25.02 7.70
CA ILE A 78 -6.97 26.32 8.34
C ILE A 78 -6.14 27.43 7.67
N GLN A 79 -4.86 27.17 7.39
CA GLN A 79 -3.95 28.13 6.76
C GLN A 79 -4.36 28.44 5.31
N SER A 80 -4.58 27.40 4.50
CA SER A 80 -4.94 27.53 3.07
C SER A 80 -6.28 28.24 2.84
N ASN A 81 -7.25 28.05 3.73
CA ASN A 81 -8.56 28.68 3.65
C ASN A 81 -8.66 29.98 4.49
N ASN A 82 -7.55 30.44 5.08
CA ASN A 82 -7.48 31.65 5.92
C ASN A 82 -8.59 31.70 6.99
N ILE A 83 -8.82 30.57 7.66
CA ILE A 83 -9.85 30.44 8.71
C ILE A 83 -9.31 31.05 10.00
N ARG A 84 -9.99 32.09 10.52
CA ARG A 84 -9.51 32.85 11.68
C ARG A 84 -10.33 32.64 12.94
N SER A 85 -11.56 32.16 12.81
CA SER A 85 -12.48 31.97 13.92
C SER A 85 -13.12 30.59 13.91
N ASN A 86 -13.50 30.12 15.11
CA ASN A 86 -14.15 28.83 15.28
C ASN A 86 -15.49 28.73 14.52
N TRP A 87 -16.22 29.84 14.41
CA TRP A 87 -17.44 29.87 13.60
C TRP A 87 -17.16 29.64 12.11
N GLN A 88 -16.13 30.30 11.56
CA GLN A 88 -15.71 30.10 10.17
C GLN A 88 -15.27 28.66 9.93
N TYR A 89 -14.55 28.06 10.89
CA TYR A 89 -14.14 26.66 10.83
C TYR A 89 -15.35 25.71 10.75
N ARG A 90 -16.32 25.85 11.67
CA ARG A 90 -17.55 25.02 11.66
C ARG A 90 -18.37 25.23 10.39
N LYS A 91 -18.46 26.47 9.90
CA LYS A 91 -19.15 26.78 8.64
C LYS A 91 -18.45 26.11 7.45
N TYR A 92 -17.12 26.19 7.39
CA TYR A 92 -16.34 25.57 6.33
C TYR A 92 -16.51 24.04 6.32
N LEU A 93 -16.41 23.40 7.48
CA LEU A 93 -16.59 21.95 7.61
C LEU A 93 -17.99 21.51 7.19
N THR A 94 -19.04 22.24 7.56
CA THR A 94 -20.42 21.88 7.21
C THR A 94 -20.71 22.11 5.73
N GLN A 95 -20.18 23.17 5.13
CA GLN A 95 -20.37 23.46 3.71
C GLN A 95 -19.59 22.50 2.79
N ASN A 96 -18.40 22.06 3.20
CA ASN A 96 -17.49 21.23 2.39
C ASN A 96 -17.39 19.78 2.90
N ALA A 97 -18.30 19.34 3.79
CA ALA A 97 -18.21 18.04 4.47
C ALA A 97 -18.04 16.87 3.50
N LYS A 98 -18.83 16.84 2.41
CA LYS A 98 -18.79 15.76 1.42
C LYS A 98 -17.46 15.72 0.68
N ASP A 99 -16.96 16.89 0.29
CA ASP A 99 -15.70 17.01 -0.43
C ASP A 99 -14.54 16.61 0.47
N ILE A 100 -14.51 17.07 1.73
CA ILE A 100 -13.50 16.68 2.73
C ILE A 100 -13.51 15.18 2.96
N MET A 101 -14.68 14.56 3.14
CA MET A 101 -14.77 13.11 3.32
C MET A 101 -14.25 12.35 2.10
N SER A 102 -14.64 12.77 0.89
CA SER A 102 -14.18 12.12 -0.35
C SER A 102 -12.68 12.29 -0.58
N TYR A 103 -12.14 13.48 -0.27
CA TYR A 103 -10.74 13.81 -0.36
C TYR A 103 -9.93 12.98 0.64
N ASN A 104 -10.32 12.99 1.92
CA ASN A 104 -9.65 12.21 2.96
C ASN A 104 -9.66 10.71 2.64
N PHE A 105 -10.78 10.17 2.15
CA PHE A 105 -10.86 8.77 1.74
C PHE A 105 -9.87 8.46 0.62
N ARG A 106 -9.81 9.32 -0.40
CA ARG A 106 -8.93 9.13 -1.56
C ARG A 106 -7.45 9.27 -1.20
N GLU A 107 -7.10 10.30 -0.42
CA GLU A 107 -5.72 10.52 0.01
C GLU A 107 -5.29 9.49 1.07
N SER A 108 -6.19 8.94 1.89
CA SER A 108 -5.85 7.81 2.77
C SER A 108 -5.65 6.50 2.01
N SER A 109 -6.19 6.42 0.80
CA SER A 109 -6.07 5.26 -0.08
C SER A 109 -4.85 5.35 -1.02
N ASN A 110 -4.04 6.41 -0.92
CA ASN A 110 -2.79 6.50 -1.66
C ASN A 110 -1.66 5.77 -0.90
N ASP A 111 -0.76 5.13 -1.64
CA ASP A 111 0.34 4.30 -1.12
C ASP A 111 1.61 5.14 -0.87
N VAL A 112 1.62 6.35 -1.44
CA VAL A 112 2.67 7.34 -1.22
C VAL A 112 2.40 8.01 0.12
N GLY A 113 2.95 7.45 1.20
CA GLY A 113 2.75 7.91 2.59
C GLY A 113 3.24 9.34 2.91
N TYR A 114 3.32 10.23 1.93
CA TYR A 114 3.89 11.56 1.96
C TYR A 114 2.95 12.60 1.32
N TYR A 115 2.34 13.45 2.14
CA TYR A 115 1.62 14.65 1.69
C TYR A 115 2.39 15.96 1.97
N LYS A 116 3.32 15.95 2.93
CA LYS A 116 4.17 17.10 3.32
C LYS A 116 5.46 16.61 3.98
N ARG A 117 6.64 17.02 3.50
CA ARG A 117 7.91 16.66 4.15
C ARG A 117 8.25 17.72 5.20
N PRO A 118 8.56 17.34 6.47
CA PRO A 118 9.07 18.28 7.46
C PRO A 118 10.38 18.97 7.03
N ILE A 119 11.14 18.37 6.10
CA ILE A 119 12.39 18.91 5.56
C ILE A 119 12.19 20.06 4.56
N ASP A 120 10.99 20.29 4.06
CA ASP A 120 10.72 21.39 3.11
C ASP A 120 10.52 22.75 3.82
N LEU A 121 10.63 22.78 5.16
CA LEU A 121 10.86 24.03 5.88
C LEU A 121 12.37 24.21 6.11
N PRO A 122 13.06 25.07 5.33
CA PRO A 122 14.41 25.46 5.71
C PRO A 122 14.34 26.19 7.06
N ASN A 123 14.90 25.59 8.12
CA ASN A 123 15.22 26.33 9.33
C ASN A 123 16.36 27.30 9.01
N MET A 124 16.03 28.54 8.65
CA MET A 124 17.00 29.58 8.28
C MET A 124 17.82 30.12 9.47
N GLN A 125 17.79 29.49 10.65
CA GLN A 125 18.29 30.14 11.88
C GLN A 125 19.53 29.50 12.53
N SER A 126 20.14 28.46 11.97
CA SER A 126 21.43 28.01 12.51
C SER A 126 22.34 27.41 11.44
N ASN A 127 23.47 28.06 11.20
CA ASN A 127 24.61 27.51 10.46
C ASN A 127 25.39 26.44 11.27
N ASN A 128 24.86 26.01 12.42
CA ASN A 128 25.41 24.93 13.22
C ASN A 128 24.46 23.72 13.20
N VAL A 129 24.89 22.65 12.55
CA VAL A 129 24.28 21.31 12.67
C VAL A 129 24.89 20.60 13.88
N SER A 130 24.57 21.09 15.08
CA SER A 130 24.98 20.48 16.35
C SER A 130 23.81 19.69 16.93
N ASN A 131 23.66 18.48 16.41
CA ASN A 131 22.67 17.43 16.71
C ASN A 131 21.97 17.03 15.42
N MET A 132 22.54 16.04 14.72
CA MET A 132 21.77 15.21 13.79
C MET A 132 20.77 14.37 14.60
N ASN A 133 19.75 15.02 15.17
CA ASN A 133 18.54 14.38 15.67
C ASN A 133 17.76 13.89 14.43
N GLY A 134 18.22 12.82 13.81
CA GLY A 134 17.63 12.34 12.56
C GLY A 134 18.26 11.07 11.97
N THR A 135 19.45 10.67 12.40
CA THR A 135 20.01 9.38 11.98
C THR A 135 19.59 8.29 12.97
N PRO A 136 18.90 7.23 12.52
CA PRO A 136 18.55 6.12 13.39
C PRO A 136 19.79 5.50 14.02
N TYR A 137 19.69 5.08 15.28
CA TYR A 137 20.79 4.45 15.99
C TYR A 137 21.17 3.12 15.33
N LEU A 138 22.44 3.01 14.94
CA LEU A 138 23.00 1.81 14.33
C LEU A 138 23.74 0.98 15.38
N PHE A 139 23.28 -0.26 15.59
CA PHE A 139 23.97 -1.23 16.44
C PHE A 139 25.26 -1.71 15.78
N LYS A 140 26.33 -1.88 16.55
CA LYS A 140 27.64 -2.30 16.01
C LYS A 140 27.70 -3.78 15.66
N SER A 141 26.89 -4.59 16.33
CA SER A 141 26.82 -6.04 16.11
C SER A 141 25.47 -6.58 16.58
N VAL A 142 25.13 -7.81 16.19
CA VAL A 142 23.88 -8.48 16.63
C VAL A 142 23.83 -8.68 18.16
N LEU A 143 24.99 -8.79 18.81
CA LEU A 143 25.13 -8.95 20.26
C LEU A 143 25.25 -7.60 21.01
N ASP A 144 25.23 -6.47 20.28
CA ASP A 144 25.35 -5.15 20.87
C ASP A 144 24.05 -4.76 21.59
N ASN A 145 24.12 -4.66 22.92
CA ASN A 145 23.02 -4.25 23.76
C ASN A 145 23.10 -2.78 24.17
N SER A 146 24.03 -2.01 23.62
CA SER A 146 24.17 -0.59 23.96
C SER A 146 22.97 0.20 23.42
N LYS A 147 22.45 1.11 24.27
CA LYS A 147 21.28 1.92 23.99
C LYS A 147 21.67 3.39 24.09
N PRO A 148 21.43 4.21 23.06
CA PRO A 148 21.68 5.64 23.13
C PRO A 148 20.72 6.31 24.12
N PHE A 149 21.05 7.53 24.52
CA PHE A 149 20.15 8.35 25.32
C PHE A 149 18.81 8.55 24.59
N GLY A 150 17.69 8.34 25.28
CA GLY A 150 16.35 8.45 24.69
C GLY A 150 15.92 7.24 23.83
N TYR A 151 16.60 6.10 23.93
CA TYR A 151 16.23 4.90 23.18
C TYR A 151 14.79 4.46 23.47
N GLN A 152 13.93 4.51 22.46
CA GLN A 152 12.58 3.98 22.52
C GLN A 152 12.56 2.51 22.14
N SER A 153 11.98 1.68 23.02
CA SER A 153 11.66 0.28 22.71
C SER A 153 10.15 0.09 22.59
N THR A 154 9.77 -0.73 21.61
CA THR A 154 8.38 -1.17 21.41
C THR A 154 8.38 -2.69 21.42
N ASN A 155 7.25 -3.31 21.77
CA ASN A 155 7.16 -4.78 21.85
C ASN A 155 7.53 -5.45 20.51
N LEU A 156 7.09 -4.87 19.39
CA LEU A 156 7.47 -5.34 18.04
C LEU A 156 8.96 -5.22 17.75
N LYS A 157 9.59 -4.11 18.18
CA LYS A 157 11.03 -3.89 18.00
C LYS A 157 11.85 -4.86 18.84
N GLU A 158 11.44 -5.11 20.08
CA GLU A 158 12.10 -6.08 20.96
C GLU A 158 11.95 -7.52 20.43
N LEU A 159 10.76 -7.87 19.94
CA LEU A 159 10.51 -9.17 19.30
C LEU A 159 11.42 -9.37 18.07
N TYR A 160 11.54 -8.36 17.22
CA TYR A 160 12.39 -8.40 16.03
C TYR A 160 13.87 -8.58 16.40
N LEU A 161 14.40 -7.71 17.28
CA LEU A 161 15.80 -7.76 17.69
C LEU A 161 16.16 -9.10 18.36
N SER A 162 15.25 -9.65 19.18
CA SER A 162 15.43 -10.97 19.80
C SER A 162 15.49 -12.11 18.78
N ARG A 163 14.65 -12.07 17.73
CA ARG A 163 14.68 -13.05 16.64
C ARG A 163 16.00 -13.01 15.87
N GLU A 164 16.47 -11.83 15.49
CA GLU A 164 17.77 -11.68 14.81
C GLU A 164 18.92 -12.19 15.68
N GLN A 165 18.87 -11.93 16.99
CA GLN A 165 19.84 -12.47 17.96
C GLN A 165 19.80 -14.00 18.03
N LEU A 166 18.62 -14.61 18.08
CA LEU A 166 18.47 -16.07 18.07
C LEU A 166 18.93 -16.69 16.75
N ASP A 167 18.59 -16.07 15.64
CA ASP A 167 18.95 -16.53 14.30
C ASP A 167 20.47 -16.48 14.08
N SER A 168 21.13 -15.43 14.56
CA SER A 168 22.60 -15.36 14.55
C SER A 168 23.29 -16.46 15.37
N ARG A 169 22.58 -17.05 16.34
CA ARG A 169 23.06 -18.14 17.21
C ARG A 169 22.64 -19.51 16.72
N LYS A 170 21.88 -19.61 15.62
CA LYS A 170 21.52 -20.90 15.02
C LYS A 170 22.79 -21.59 14.53
N ILE A 171 23.25 -22.55 15.31
CA ILE A 171 24.25 -23.53 14.88
C ILE A 171 23.50 -24.82 14.52
N SER A 172 23.80 -25.38 13.34
CA SER A 172 23.38 -26.74 13.03
C SER A 172 24.41 -27.67 13.65
N PRO A 173 24.06 -28.46 14.68
CA PRO A 173 24.99 -29.44 15.20
C PRO A 173 25.28 -30.46 14.10
N VAL A 174 26.56 -30.68 13.82
CA VAL A 174 26.98 -31.83 13.01
C VAL A 174 26.83 -33.05 13.90
N ILE A 175 25.81 -33.86 13.65
CA ILE A 175 25.60 -35.11 14.36
C ILE A 175 26.39 -36.20 13.62
N THR A 176 27.41 -36.75 14.27
CA THR A 176 28.16 -37.88 13.71
C THR A 176 27.40 -39.19 13.95
N GLN A 177 27.68 -40.20 13.12
CA GLN A 177 27.07 -41.53 13.28
C GLN A 177 27.38 -42.12 14.68
N ASP A 178 28.59 -41.88 15.19
CA ASP A 178 29.00 -42.32 16.52
C ASP A 178 28.18 -41.65 17.64
N ASP A 179 27.86 -40.37 17.51
CA ASP A 179 27.01 -39.64 18.48
C ASP A 179 25.57 -40.16 18.49
N LEU A 180 25.03 -40.57 17.33
CA LEU A 180 23.70 -41.19 17.24
C LEU A 180 23.67 -42.53 17.95
N VAL A 181 24.65 -43.39 17.66
CA VAL A 181 24.80 -44.70 18.27
C VAL A 181 24.96 -44.56 19.79
N ARG A 182 25.80 -43.63 20.26
CA ARG A 182 26.02 -43.37 21.68
C ARG A 182 24.75 -42.89 22.41
N ASN A 183 23.91 -42.07 21.78
CA ASN A 183 22.64 -41.63 22.39
C ASN A 183 21.59 -42.74 22.46
N ILE A 184 21.60 -43.69 21.53
CA ILE A 184 20.68 -44.84 21.53
C ILE A 184 21.01 -45.79 22.68
N TYR A 185 22.30 -45.99 23.01
CA TYR A 185 22.74 -46.93 24.04
C TYR A 185 22.80 -46.34 25.47
N ASN A 186 22.73 -45.01 25.65
CA ASN A 186 22.74 -44.35 26.97
C ASN A 186 21.34 -44.01 27.51
N LYS A 187 20.31 -44.67 26.99
CA LYS A 187 18.93 -44.58 27.49
C LYS A 187 18.53 -45.88 28.17
#